data_AF-A0A932LHD7-F1
#
_entry.id   AF-A0A932LHD7-F1
#
_cell.length_a   1.000
_cell.length_b   1.000
_cell.length_c   1.000
_cell.angle_alpha   90.00
_cell.angle_beta   90.00
_cell.angle_gamma   90.00
#
_symmetry.space_group_name_H-M   'P 1'
#
loop_
_entity.id
_entity.type
_entity.pdbx_description
1 polymer ?
#
loop_
_entity_poly.entity_id
_entity_poly.type
_entity_poly.pdbx_seq_one_letter_code
_entity_poly.pdbx_strand_id
1 'polypeptide(L)'
;MAGEWVYDNEAVIEPGQPPARSKGTESDWAIGGIWVVGESKGKTPTGASMTAILTLGYDPQKKKFVGTWIDTTPRVGVLVHRSDRQSP
;
A
#
# COMPACT_ATOMS: atom_id res chain seq x y z
N MET A 1 1.71 -13.39 13.30
CA MET A 1 0.81 -12.24 13.06
C MET A 1 1.68 -11.06 12.69
N ALA A 2 1.37 -10.33 11.61
CA ALA A 2 2.23 -9.25 11.13
C ALA A 2 1.75 -7.84 11.57
N GLY A 3 0.68 -7.75 12.36
CA GLY A 3 0.37 -6.57 13.17
C GLY A 3 -1.04 -6.02 12.93
N GLU A 4 -1.45 -5.12 13.81
CA GLU A 4 -2.65 -4.29 13.67
C GLU A 4 -2.19 -2.84 13.79
N TRP A 5 -2.58 -2.02 12.82
CA TRP A 5 -2.07 -0.66 12.68
C TRP A 5 -3.21 0.34 12.51
N VAL A 6 -2.97 1.55 13.00
CA VAL A 6 -3.76 2.74 12.66
C VAL A 6 -2.83 3.70 11.95
N TYR A 7 -3.21 4.16 10.77
CA TYR A 7 -2.40 5.08 9.98
C TYR A 7 -3.11 6.40 9.70
N ASP A 8 -2.29 7.42 9.49
CA ASP A 8 -2.68 8.74 9.02
C ASP A 8 -1.77 9.06 7.82
N ASN A 9 -2.36 9.22 6.65
CA ASN A 9 -1.62 9.44 5.40
C ASN A 9 -2.04 10.74 4.74
N GLU A 10 -1.09 11.39 4.07
CA GLU A 10 -1.33 12.49 3.16
C GLU A 10 -0.90 12.08 1.76
N ALA A 11 -1.79 12.25 0.78
CA ALA A 11 -1.52 11.90 -0.61
C ALA A 11 -1.94 13.04 -1.54
N VAL A 12 -1.03 13.43 -2.43
CA VAL A 12 -1.36 14.30 -3.56
C VAL A 12 -1.99 13.42 -4.64
N ILE A 13 -3.32 13.47 -4.73
CA ILE A 13 -4.08 12.68 -5.69
C ILE A 13 -3.89 13.21 -7.11
N GLU A 14 -3.76 14.53 -7.25
CA GLU A 14 -3.59 15.23 -8.53
C GLU A 14 -2.53 16.33 -8.41
N PRO A 15 -1.67 16.51 -9.44
CA PRO A 15 -0.70 17.60 -9.45
C PRO A 15 -1.37 18.96 -9.30
N GLY A 16 -0.91 19.77 -8.33
CA GLY A 16 -1.43 21.12 -8.09
C GLY A 16 -2.59 21.22 -7.10
N GLN A 17 -3.11 20.10 -6.58
CA GLN A 17 -4.08 20.09 -5.49
C GLN A 17 -3.39 19.98 -4.12
N PRO A 18 -3.98 20.54 -3.04
CA PRO A 18 -3.53 20.30 -1.68
C PRO A 18 -3.52 18.80 -1.35
N PRO A 19 -2.57 18.32 -0.52
CA PRO A 19 -2.56 16.92 -0.09
C PRO A 19 -3.88 16.55 0.59
N ALA A 20 -4.48 15.45 0.15
CA ALA A 20 -5.63 14.88 0.80
C ALA A 20 -5.17 14.02 1.99
N ARG A 21 -5.76 14.26 3.16
CA ARG A 21 -5.49 13.48 4.36
C ARG A 21 -6.52 12.36 4.52
N SER A 22 -6.07 11.16 4.83
CA SER A 22 -6.94 10.03 5.15
C SER A 22 -6.42 9.25 6.35
N LYS A 23 -7.35 8.59 7.04
CA LYS A 23 -7.07 7.70 8.16
C LYS A 23 -7.64 6.32 7.86
N GLY A 24 -6.99 5.30 8.39
CA GLY A 24 -7.45 3.93 8.25
C GLY A 24 -6.80 2.98 9.24
N THR A 25 -7.21 1.73 9.15
CA THR A 25 -6.65 0.60 9.89
C THR A 25 -6.06 -0.39 8.90
N GLU A 26 -5.02 -1.10 9.31
CA GLU A 26 -4.39 -2.15 8.52
C GLU A 26 -4.14 -3.38 9.39
N SER A 27 -4.56 -4.54 8.90
CA SER A 27 -4.33 -5.83 9.54
C SER A 27 -3.42 -6.67 8.65
N ASP A 28 -2.26 -7.07 9.16
CA ASP A 28 -1.22 -7.72 8.38
C ASP A 28 -0.96 -9.16 8.83
N TRP A 29 -0.67 -10.03 7.87
CA TRP A 29 -0.19 -11.38 8.14
C TRP A 29 0.92 -11.81 7.18
N ALA A 30 1.85 -12.62 7.71
CA ALA A 30 2.93 -13.21 6.94
C ALA A 30 2.53 -14.59 6.42
N ILE A 31 2.87 -14.90 5.18
CA ILE A 31 2.71 -16.24 4.59
C ILE A 31 4.11 -16.82 4.35
N GLY A 32 4.40 -17.92 5.03
CA GLY A 32 5.65 -18.69 4.85
C GLY A 32 6.94 -17.92 5.13
N GLY A 33 6.87 -16.77 5.81
CA GLY A 33 8.03 -15.89 6.05
C GLY A 33 8.55 -15.17 4.79
N ILE A 34 7.84 -15.26 3.67
CA ILE A 34 8.26 -14.73 2.36
C ILE A 34 7.37 -13.57 1.93
N TRP A 35 6.07 -13.68 2.21
CA TRP A 35 5.07 -12.69 1.83
C TRP A 35 4.49 -12.00 3.06
N VAL A 36 4.19 -10.72 2.91
CA VAL A 36 3.26 -9.98 3.76
C VAL A 36 1.98 -9.74 2.96
N VAL A 37 0.84 -9.97 3.60
CA VAL A 37 -0.47 -9.61 3.08
C VAL A 37 -1.13 -8.70 4.10
N GLY A 38 -1.57 -7.53 3.63
CA GLY A 38 -2.23 -6.52 4.45
C GLY A 38 -3.64 -6.24 3.96
N GLU A 39 -4.60 -6.22 4.87
CA GLU A 39 -5.94 -5.68 4.60
C GLU A 39 -6.04 -4.28 5.19
N SER A 40 -6.24 -3.28 4.34
CA SER A 40 -6.47 -1.89 4.77
C SER A 40 -7.95 -1.54 4.67
N LYS A 41 -8.47 -0.86 5.70
CA LYS A 41 -9.80 -0.24 5.69
C LYS A 41 -9.67 1.25 5.99
N GLY A 42 -10.31 2.09 5.20
CA GLY A 42 -10.23 3.53 5.38
C GLY A 42 -11.28 4.30 4.59
N LYS A 43 -11.03 5.60 4.43
CA LYS A 43 -11.81 6.47 3.55
C LYS A 43 -10.94 7.04 2.46
N THR A 44 -11.49 7.16 1.26
CA THR A 44 -10.88 7.94 0.18
C THR A 44 -10.87 9.43 0.54
N PRO A 45 -10.08 10.25 -0.17
CA PRO A 45 -10.16 11.71 -0.10
C PRO A 45 -11.57 12.29 -0.30
N THR A 46 -12.41 11.61 -1.09
CA THR A 46 -13.80 11.99 -1.34
C THR A 46 -14.77 11.54 -0.23
N GLY A 47 -14.25 10.89 0.82
CA GLY A 47 -15.02 10.40 1.97
C GLY A 47 -15.67 9.03 1.77
N ALA A 48 -15.52 8.41 0.60
CA ALA A 48 -16.06 7.08 0.32
C ALA A 48 -15.30 6.00 1.10
N SER A 49 -16.01 4.98 1.59
CA SER A 49 -15.38 3.83 2.23
C SER A 49 -14.48 3.10 1.24
N MET A 50 -13.30 2.70 1.69
CA MET A 50 -12.32 1.98 0.88
C MET A 50 -11.80 0.77 1.65
N THR A 51 -11.68 -0.34 0.94
CA THR A 51 -11.02 -1.55 1.41
C THR A 51 -9.98 -1.94 0.39
N ALA A 52 -8.80 -2.35 0.86
CA ALA A 52 -7.71 -2.74 0.00
C ALA A 52 -6.99 -3.98 0.52
N ILE A 53 -6.40 -4.74 -0.39
CA ILE A 53 -5.48 -5.83 -0.12
C ILE A 53 -4.14 -5.49 -0.77
N LEU A 54 -3.09 -5.44 0.06
CA LEU A 54 -1.70 -5.41 -0.37
C LEU A 54 -1.13 -6.83 -0.29
N THR A 55 -0.45 -7.26 -1.34
CA THR A 55 0.50 -8.38 -1.28
C THR A 55 1.90 -7.82 -1.52
N LEU A 56 2.87 -8.21 -0.70
CA LEU A 56 4.25 -7.75 -0.84
C LEU A 56 5.24 -8.87 -0.51
N GLY A 57 6.22 -9.07 -1.38
CA GLY A 57 7.28 -10.06 -1.18
C GLY A 57 8.55 -9.67 -1.92
N TYR A 58 9.69 -10.20 -1.47
CA TYR A 58 10.97 -9.95 -2.13
C TYR A 58 11.20 -10.96 -3.25
N ASP A 59 11.38 -10.47 -4.49
CA ASP A 59 11.78 -11.27 -5.64
C ASP A 59 13.32 -11.27 -5.75
N PRO A 60 14.01 -12.39 -5.46
CA PRO A 60 15.46 -12.45 -5.49
C PRO A 60 16.04 -12.37 -6.92
N GLN A 61 15.28 -12.76 -7.96
CA GLN A 61 15.73 -12.66 -9.35
C GLN A 61 15.73 -11.20 -9.80
N LYS A 62 14.69 -10.45 -9.41
CA LYS A 62 14.60 -9.00 -9.69
C LYS A 62 15.36 -8.13 -8.69
N LYS A 63 15.77 -8.70 -7.55
CA LYS A 63 16.38 -8.01 -6.40
C LYS A 63 15.55 -6.84 -5.90
N LYS A 64 14.22 -7.02 -5.85
CA LYS A 64 13.25 -5.96 -5.54
C LYS A 64 12.06 -6.53 -4.77
N PHE A 65 11.41 -5.69 -3.97
CA PHE A 65 10.08 -5.98 -3.48
C PHE A 65 9.06 -5.82 -4.60
N VAL A 66 8.22 -6.84 -4.76
CA VAL A 66 7.13 -6.91 -5.74
C VAL A 66 5.83 -7.18 -5.01
N GLY A 67 4.76 -6.62 -5.54
CA GLY A 67 3.46 -6.70 -4.90
C GLY A 67 2.31 -6.34 -5.81
N THR A 68 1.11 -6.63 -5.34
CA THR A 68 -0.14 -6.23 -5.97
C THR A 68 -0.98 -5.48 -4.96
N TRP A 69 -1.61 -4.41 -5.42
CA TRP A 69 -2.60 -3.65 -4.68
C TRP A 69 -3.95 -3.78 -5.37
N ILE A 70 -4.96 -4.17 -4.63
CA ILE A 70 -6.35 -4.29 -5.09
C ILE A 70 -7.19 -3.49 -4.11
N ASP A 71 -8.02 -2.57 -4.59
CA ASP A 71 -8.96 -1.84 -3.74
C ASP A 71 -10.36 -1.79 -4.36
N THR A 72 -11.29 -1.14 -3.65
CA THR A 72 -12.68 -0.98 -4.08
C THR A 72 -12.87 -0.04 -5.28
N THR A 73 -11.81 0.58 -5.79
CA THR A 73 -11.83 1.34 -7.04
C THR A 73 -11.57 0.39 -8.23
N PRO A 74 -11.96 0.72 -9.47
CA PRO A 74 -11.79 -0.18 -10.61
C PRO A 74 -10.33 -0.32 -11.10
N ARG A 75 -9.34 -0.14 -10.22
CA ARG A 75 -7.92 -0.22 -10.54
C ARG A 75 -7.26 -1.38 -9.79
N VAL A 76 -6.48 -2.16 -10.54
CA VAL A 76 -5.48 -3.08 -9.96
C VAL A 76 -4.11 -2.48 -10.22
N GLY A 77 -3.34 -2.26 -9.15
CA GLY A 77 -1.99 -1.73 -9.23
C GLY A 77 -0.96 -2.83 -9.03
N VAL A 78 0.06 -2.90 -9.89
CA VAL A 78 1.27 -3.69 -9.62
C VAL A 78 2.30 -2.77 -8.98
N LEU A 79 2.71 -3.11 -7.77
CA LEU A 79 3.75 -2.40 -7.04
C LEU A 79 5.09 -3.07 -7.32
N VAL A 80 6.02 -2.28 -7.86
CA VAL A 80 7.42 -2.68 -7.98
C VAL A 80 8.23 -1.61 -7.27
N HIS A 81 8.82 -1.96 -6.13
CA HIS A 81 9.70 -1.04 -5.44
C HIS A 81 10.91 -0.73 -6.33
N ARG A 82 11.05 0.54 -6.73
CA ARG A 82 12.25 1.05 -7.39
C ARG A 82 13.06 1.80 -6.34
N SER A 83 14.19 1.23 -5.93
CA SER A 83 15.19 1.95 -5.18
C SER A 83 16.04 2.74 -6.18
N ASP A 84 15.65 3.98 -6.44
CA ASP A 84 16.55 4.91 -7.08
C ASP A 84 17.56 5.29 -6.01
N ARG A 85 18.80 4.82 -6.17
CA ARG A 85 19.90 5.23 -5.29
C ARG A 85 20.03 6.74 -5.49
N GLN A 86 19.50 7.55 -4.57
CA GLN A 86 20.01 8.91 -4.41
C GLN A 86 21.46 8.75 -3.98
N SER A 87 22.36 8.80 -4.97
CA SER A 87 23.78 8.98 -4.73
C SER A 87 23.96 10.37 -4.09
N PRO A 88 24.94 10.53 -3.19
CA PRO A 88 24.95 11.56 -2.15
C PRO A 88 24.99 12.99 -2.67
#